data_AF-A0A1M7RD64-F1
#
_entry.id   AF-A0A1M7RD64-F1
#
_cell.length_a   1.000
_cell.length_b   1.000
_cell.length_c   1.000
_cell.angle_alpha   90.00
_cell.angle_beta   90.00
_cell.angle_gamma   90.00
#
_symmetry.space_group_name_H-M   'P 1'
#
loop_
_entity.id
_entity.type
_entity.pdbx_description
1 polymer ?
#
loop_
_entity_poly.entity_id
_entity_poly.type
_entity_poly.pdbx_seq_one_letter_code
_entity_poly.pdbx_strand_id
1 'polypeptide(L)'
;MSRLLRERVRGAATVSPGSSVRKLTLRTSGRRQTGRGVRLRYRGSALLASLAVFALALTGCSPIDGKMVTYDSVANHVRTAASALQTAEGVRVNGTLETPAKEKIEIDVRINGAGDGSGKIRRHGTVGDVLVIDSATYVRAAAAWWGTDNRAETYDKVWVAIADTTIGLDLAGTLRPRELGALIDDGFGSLQFEGMPPTSEVNGVKARRVEAAGGSLWITVAKPYQVVRLEGGLLTEDSRPAALTVTITPPAATAQIARDVALTLPTLRTGTYDAYRSLRFDGSLRSACNAQGCTITGRIRNASTDTPVTAVLNAKVIGNKNVLGRCRSGRAAVAAAAATAVSCRITTAAWRSFYAAATAPGSGTSTTSYQVSANASVVGPAPDAVACLPGATGCDTPTMTDAEVVATFDRSAPAWYERAPTDRDLPEWRKLIRTAASGKDRVPWSAEGTPTVAYLGTSKGRPFVAQFDRGNGQLVAAYGPSKDEADALRAAIAAR
;
A
#
# COMPACT_ATOMS: atom_id res chain seq x y z
N MET A 1 62.56 33.66 0.70
CA MET A 1 61.33 33.73 1.52
C MET A 1 60.56 32.43 1.29
N SER A 2 60.97 31.35 1.97
CA SER A 2 60.44 30.86 3.27
C SER A 2 59.05 30.24 3.09
N ARG A 3 58.93 28.93 2.86
CA ARG A 3 58.98 27.77 3.79
C ARG A 3 57.59 27.38 4.33
N LEU A 4 57.30 26.08 4.20
CA LEU A 4 56.44 25.23 5.06
C LEU A 4 54.92 25.49 4.94
N LEU A 5 54.05 24.50 4.70
CA LEU A 5 53.85 23.29 5.50
C LEU A 5 53.39 22.09 4.64
N ARG A 6 54.12 20.98 4.79
CA ARG A 6 53.59 19.62 4.66
C ARG A 6 53.04 19.24 6.02
N GLU A 7 51.86 18.66 6.08
CA GLU A 7 51.49 17.80 7.21
C GLU A 7 50.82 16.52 6.70
N ARG A 8 51.47 15.41 7.04
CA ARG A 8 51.00 14.03 6.91
C ARG A 8 50.04 13.79 8.07
N VAL A 9 48.91 13.13 7.80
CA VAL A 9 48.31 12.23 8.80
C VAL A 9 48.20 10.85 8.16
N ARG A 10 49.14 9.98 8.55
CA ARG A 10 49.01 8.53 8.46
C ARG A 10 48.19 8.08 9.67
N GLY A 11 47.04 7.48 9.44
CA GLY A 11 46.28 6.74 10.44
C GLY A 11 45.95 5.36 9.90
N ALA A 12 46.90 4.44 10.02
CA ALA A 12 46.67 3.02 9.79
C ALA A 12 46.07 2.43 11.08
N ALA A 13 44.81 1.99 11.01
CA ALA A 13 44.20 1.15 12.03
C ALA A 13 44.02 -0.26 11.44
N THR A 14 44.97 -1.13 11.76
CA THR A 14 44.84 -2.59 11.74
C THR A 14 43.72 -3.01 12.69
N VAL A 15 42.65 -3.59 12.16
CA VAL A 15 41.65 -4.32 12.96
C VAL A 15 41.89 -5.82 12.76
N SER A 16 42.21 -6.47 13.88
CA SER A 16 42.41 -7.91 14.01
C SER A 16 41.09 -8.68 13.89
N PRO A 17 41.05 -9.87 13.27
CA PRO A 17 39.86 -10.72 13.22
C PRO A 17 39.83 -11.63 14.45
N GLY A 18 38.82 -11.48 15.31
CA GLY A 18 38.64 -12.41 16.42
C GLY A 18 37.53 -12.05 17.39
N SER A 19 36.32 -12.57 17.16
CA SER A 19 35.44 -12.97 18.26
C SER A 19 34.32 -13.89 17.78
N SER A 20 34.47 -15.16 18.18
CA SER A 20 33.46 -16.17 18.51
C SER A 20 32.03 -15.99 18.01
N VAL A 21 31.68 -16.83 17.02
CA VAL A 21 30.30 -17.28 16.77
C VAL A 21 29.83 -18.11 17.96
N ARG A 22 29.01 -17.53 18.85
CA ARG A 22 28.16 -18.31 19.76
C ARG A 22 26.98 -18.85 18.96
N LYS A 23 27.00 -20.15 18.65
CA LYS A 23 25.82 -20.92 18.24
C LYS A 23 24.80 -20.87 19.37
N LEU A 24 23.71 -20.12 19.19
CA LEU A 24 22.52 -20.27 20.02
C LEU A 24 21.73 -21.46 19.46
N THR A 25 21.85 -22.61 20.12
CA THR A 25 21.01 -23.78 19.87
C THR A 25 19.63 -23.51 20.47
N LEU A 26 18.65 -23.17 19.62
CA LEU A 26 17.25 -23.10 20.02
C LEU A 26 16.75 -24.52 20.33
N ARG A 27 16.67 -24.78 21.63
CA ARG A 27 16.14 -26.01 22.22
C ARG A 27 14.61 -25.95 22.14
N THR A 28 14.03 -26.66 21.19
CA THR A 28 12.57 -26.86 21.08
C THR A 28 12.10 -27.75 22.23
N SER A 29 11.48 -27.15 23.25
CA SER A 29 10.78 -27.91 24.29
C SER A 29 9.40 -28.32 23.77
N GLY A 30 9.30 -29.55 23.29
CA GLY A 30 8.02 -30.21 23.05
C GLY A 30 7.31 -30.48 24.38
N ARG A 31 6.20 -29.79 24.62
CA ARG A 31 5.29 -30.10 25.73
C ARG A 31 4.10 -30.86 25.17
N ARG A 32 4.15 -32.20 25.30
CA ARG A 32 3.00 -33.09 25.18
C ARG A 32 1.97 -32.71 26.25
N GLN A 33 0.78 -32.26 25.84
CA GLN A 33 -0.40 -32.35 26.69
C GLN A 33 -1.18 -33.61 26.29
N THR A 34 -0.98 -34.65 27.08
CA THR A 34 -1.90 -35.78 27.21
C THR A 34 -2.87 -35.48 28.35
N GLY A 35 -4.17 -35.51 28.09
CA GLY A 35 -5.16 -35.32 29.14
C GLY A 35 -6.60 -35.57 28.71
N ARG A 36 -7.02 -36.83 28.85
CA ARG A 36 -8.33 -37.30 29.35
C ARG A 36 -9.56 -36.47 28.91
N GLY A 37 -10.47 -36.97 28.09
CA GLY A 37 -11.17 -38.25 28.25
C GLY A 37 -12.32 -38.12 29.24
N VAL A 38 -13.41 -37.47 28.85
CA VAL A 38 -14.73 -37.61 29.50
C VAL A 38 -15.77 -37.87 28.41
N ARG A 39 -16.23 -39.12 28.33
CA ARG A 39 -17.40 -39.53 27.56
C ARG A 39 -18.62 -39.29 28.44
N LEU A 40 -19.53 -38.39 28.05
CA LEU A 40 -20.91 -38.47 28.54
C LEU A 40 -21.80 -39.02 27.42
N ARG A 41 -22.30 -40.23 27.67
CA ARG A 41 -23.44 -40.82 26.97
C ARG A 41 -24.69 -40.18 27.55
N TYR A 42 -25.58 -39.64 26.70
CA TYR A 42 -26.99 -39.55 27.05
C TYR A 42 -27.81 -40.06 25.87
N ARG A 43 -28.51 -41.17 26.11
CA ARG A 43 -29.49 -41.82 25.25
C ARG A 43 -30.87 -41.59 25.86
N GLY A 44 -31.86 -41.40 24.99
CA GLY A 44 -33.29 -41.53 25.30
C GLY A 44 -33.91 -40.22 25.82
N SER A 45 -35.14 -39.84 25.49
CA SER A 45 -36.19 -40.49 24.72
C SER A 45 -37.21 -39.41 24.32
N ALA A 46 -38.01 -39.71 23.30
CA ALA A 46 -39.15 -38.94 22.82
C ALA A 46 -40.19 -38.60 23.91
N LEU A 47 -40.94 -37.51 23.72
CA LEU A 47 -42.42 -37.52 23.77
C LEU A 47 -43.04 -36.18 23.35
N LEU A 48 -44.10 -36.32 22.56
CA LEU A 48 -45.13 -35.33 22.24
C LEU A 48 -45.88 -34.87 23.51
N ALA A 49 -46.23 -33.58 23.60
CA ALA A 49 -47.44 -33.11 24.29
C ALA A 49 -47.75 -31.63 23.98
N SER A 50 -48.80 -31.45 23.19
CA SER A 50 -49.94 -30.51 23.29
C SER A 50 -49.92 -29.34 24.31
N LEU A 51 -50.27 -28.16 23.79
CA LEU A 51 -51.29 -27.20 24.29
C LEU A 51 -51.53 -27.07 25.81
N ALA A 52 -51.27 -25.88 26.35
CA ALA A 52 -52.13 -25.26 27.38
C ALA A 52 -51.98 -23.74 27.40
N VAL A 53 -53.10 -23.06 27.23
CA VAL A 53 -53.37 -21.66 27.56
C VAL A 53 -53.19 -21.46 29.06
N PHE A 54 -52.42 -20.46 29.49
CA PHE A 54 -52.58 -19.86 30.82
C PHE A 54 -52.42 -18.35 30.75
N ALA A 55 -53.56 -17.68 30.92
CA ALA A 55 -53.65 -16.31 31.35
C ALA A 55 -53.41 -16.22 32.86
N LEU A 56 -52.99 -15.02 33.31
CA LEU A 56 -52.94 -14.51 34.68
C LEU A 56 -51.80 -14.99 35.61
N ALA A 57 -50.79 -14.13 35.72
CA ALA A 57 -50.25 -13.71 37.02
C ALA A 57 -49.67 -12.28 36.90
N LEU A 58 -50.51 -11.31 37.28
CA LEU A 58 -50.12 -9.94 37.62
C LEU A 58 -49.41 -9.98 38.97
N THR A 59 -48.08 -9.88 38.99
CA THR A 59 -47.31 -9.49 40.17
C THR A 59 -46.08 -8.68 39.76
N GLY A 60 -46.21 -7.35 39.83
CA GLY A 60 -45.15 -6.45 40.30
C GLY A 60 -43.80 -6.42 39.58
N CYS A 61 -43.78 -6.12 38.28
CA CYS A 61 -42.64 -5.39 37.72
C CYS A 61 -42.93 -3.90 37.91
N SER A 62 -42.44 -3.29 38.99
CA SER A 62 -42.30 -1.84 39.03
C SER A 62 -41.55 -1.43 37.75
N PRO A 63 -42.06 -0.51 36.91
CA PRO A 63 -41.23 0.06 35.89
C PRO A 63 -40.10 0.75 36.65
N ILE A 64 -38.90 0.14 36.62
CA ILE A 64 -37.70 0.91 36.85
C ILE A 64 -37.72 1.88 35.67
N ASP A 65 -38.25 3.08 35.94
CA ASP A 65 -38.18 4.26 35.11
C ASP A 65 -36.73 4.76 35.13
N GLY A 66 -35.82 3.82 34.88
CA GLY A 66 -34.40 4.01 34.72
C GLY A 66 -34.25 4.64 33.36
N LYS A 67 -34.52 5.94 33.29
CA LYS A 67 -33.94 6.80 32.28
C LYS A 67 -32.46 6.43 32.28
N MET A 68 -32.02 5.69 31.27
CA MET A 68 -30.61 5.48 31.05
C MET A 68 -30.04 6.88 30.94
N VAL A 69 -29.37 7.33 32.00
CA VAL A 69 -28.61 8.56 31.97
C VAL A 69 -27.50 8.25 30.98
N THR A 70 -27.74 8.56 29.71
CA THR A 70 -26.69 8.56 28.71
C THR A 70 -25.72 9.63 29.19
N TYR A 71 -24.67 9.20 29.88
CA TYR A 71 -23.61 10.08 30.32
C TYR A 71 -22.98 10.65 29.05
N ASP A 72 -23.34 11.89 28.74
CA ASP A 72 -22.74 12.68 27.68
C ASP A 72 -21.31 13.00 28.10
N SER A 73 -20.42 12.03 27.87
CA SER A 73 -19.01 12.09 28.22
C SER A 73 -18.18 12.24 26.96
N VAL A 74 -17.04 12.92 27.08
CA VAL A 74 -16.09 13.04 25.96
C VAL A 74 -15.58 11.70 25.48
N ALA A 75 -15.38 10.73 26.38
CA ALA A 75 -15.03 9.37 25.97
C ALA A 75 -16.09 8.78 25.01
N ASN A 76 -17.38 9.02 25.26
CA ASN A 76 -18.44 8.59 24.35
C ASN A 76 -18.41 9.37 23.01
N HIS A 77 -18.09 10.67 23.03
CA HIS A 77 -17.91 11.47 21.80
C HIS A 77 -16.76 10.95 20.96
N VAL A 78 -15.62 10.64 21.59
CA VAL A 78 -14.42 10.05 20.97
C VAL A 78 -14.77 8.72 20.31
N ARG A 79 -15.35 7.78 21.06
CA ARG A 79 -15.72 6.45 20.54
C ARG A 79 -16.71 6.53 19.39
N THR A 80 -17.70 7.42 19.49
CA THR A 80 -18.68 7.64 18.42
C THR A 80 -18.01 8.20 17.16
N ALA A 81 -17.12 9.18 17.31
CA ALA A 81 -16.40 9.78 16.19
C ALA A 81 -15.41 8.80 15.55
N ALA A 82 -14.70 8.01 16.36
CA ALA A 82 -13.82 6.95 15.93
C ALA A 82 -14.60 5.86 15.15
N SER A 83 -15.71 5.38 15.71
CA SER A 83 -16.58 4.40 15.04
C SER A 83 -17.13 4.94 13.71
N ALA A 84 -17.59 6.20 13.68
CA ALA A 84 -18.05 6.83 12.43
C ALA A 84 -16.94 6.86 11.37
N LEU A 85 -15.70 7.17 11.78
CA LEU A 85 -14.53 7.14 10.91
C LEU A 85 -14.22 5.71 10.43
N GLN A 86 -14.31 4.70 11.30
CA GLN A 86 -14.06 3.31 10.92
C GLN A 86 -15.01 2.79 9.84
N THR A 87 -16.25 3.28 9.86
CA THR A 87 -17.29 2.92 8.88
C THR A 87 -17.35 3.84 7.66
N ALA A 88 -16.51 4.87 7.60
CA ALA A 88 -16.53 5.81 6.49
C ALA A 88 -16.01 5.15 5.20
N GLU A 89 -16.68 5.44 4.08
CA GLU A 89 -16.27 4.95 2.75
C GLU A 89 -14.96 5.59 2.26
N GLY A 90 -14.60 6.75 2.80
CA GLY A 90 -13.36 7.44 2.48
C GLY A 90 -13.11 8.66 3.35
N VAL A 91 -11.88 9.15 3.31
CA VAL A 91 -11.40 10.30 4.07
C VAL A 91 -10.54 11.18 3.18
N ARG A 92 -10.61 12.50 3.41
CA ARG A 92 -9.60 13.46 2.97
C ARG A 92 -8.76 13.82 4.18
N VAL A 93 -7.46 13.67 4.03
CA VAL A 93 -6.47 14.01 5.04
C VAL A 93 -5.58 15.09 4.45
N ASN A 94 -5.53 16.24 5.11
CA ASN A 94 -4.60 17.29 4.75
C ASN A 94 -3.85 17.81 5.98
N GLY A 95 -2.67 18.38 5.78
CA GLY A 95 -1.89 18.93 6.88
C GLY A 95 -0.40 18.69 6.70
N THR A 96 0.32 18.60 7.80
CA THR A 96 1.78 18.46 7.80
C THR A 96 2.24 17.25 8.61
N LEU A 97 3.29 16.61 8.12
CA LEU A 97 4.01 15.52 8.76
C LEU A 97 5.48 15.92 8.92
N GLU A 98 6.12 15.40 9.97
CA GLU A 98 7.57 15.49 10.13
C GLU A 98 8.21 14.11 9.93
N THR A 99 9.19 14.02 9.04
CA THR A 99 9.95 12.78 8.78
C THR A 99 10.97 12.52 9.89
N PRO A 100 11.60 11.33 9.97
CA PRO A 100 12.70 11.08 10.91
C PRO A 100 13.88 12.05 10.74
N ALA A 101 14.05 12.61 9.54
CA ALA A 101 15.06 13.62 9.24
C ALA A 101 14.64 15.06 9.61
N LYS A 102 13.52 15.23 10.34
CA LYS A 102 12.91 16.52 10.69
C LYS A 102 12.48 17.36 9.49
N GLU A 103 12.24 16.72 8.35
CA GLU A 103 11.71 17.41 7.18
C GLU A 103 10.20 17.51 7.28
N LYS A 104 9.66 18.70 6.97
CA LYS A 104 8.22 18.91 6.89
C LYS A 104 7.70 18.50 5.53
N ILE A 105 6.68 17.64 5.52
CA ILE A 105 5.96 17.22 4.32
C ILE A 105 4.50 17.64 4.49
N GLU A 106 3.98 18.43 3.55
CA GLU A 106 2.56 18.74 3.51
C GLU A 106 1.84 17.68 2.69
N ILE A 107 0.72 17.19 3.18
CA ILE A 107 -0.10 16.19 2.49
C ILE A 107 -1.50 16.76 2.23
N ASP A 108 -2.10 16.38 1.12
CA ASP A 108 -3.53 16.54 0.82
C ASP A 108 -3.95 15.35 -0.04
N VAL A 109 -4.41 14.30 0.64
CA VAL A 109 -4.74 13.01 0.03
C VAL A 109 -6.17 12.62 0.33
N ARG A 110 -6.81 11.93 -0.61
CA ARG A 110 -8.09 11.28 -0.42
C ARG A 110 -7.90 9.79 -0.51
N ILE A 111 -8.39 9.04 0.47
CA ILE A 111 -8.20 7.61 0.61
C ILE A 111 -9.57 6.96 0.87
N ASN A 112 -9.89 5.90 0.14
CA ASN A 112 -11.13 5.15 0.31
C ASN A 112 -11.00 4.07 1.41
N GLY A 113 -12.09 3.37 1.70
CA GLY A 113 -12.12 2.29 2.67
C GLY A 113 -11.14 1.13 2.38
N ALA A 114 -10.77 0.93 1.11
CA ALA A 114 -9.81 -0.09 0.70
C ALA A 114 -8.34 0.34 0.90
N GLY A 115 -8.09 1.64 1.09
CA GLY A 115 -6.75 2.22 1.17
C GLY A 115 -6.21 2.75 -0.15
N ASP A 116 -6.98 2.66 -1.23
CA ASP A 116 -6.62 3.30 -2.49
C ASP A 116 -6.91 4.80 -2.40
N GLY A 117 -6.05 5.60 -3.00
CA GLY A 117 -6.10 7.02 -2.83
C GLY A 117 -5.35 7.80 -3.88
N SER A 118 -5.62 9.09 -3.94
CA SER A 118 -4.89 10.04 -4.78
C SER A 118 -4.82 11.40 -4.10
N GLY A 119 -3.84 12.20 -4.50
CA GLY A 119 -3.71 13.54 -3.93
C GLY A 119 -2.42 14.24 -4.32
N LYS A 120 -2.02 15.16 -3.45
CA LYS A 120 -0.80 15.96 -3.58
C LYS A 120 0.02 15.83 -2.31
N ILE A 121 1.33 15.87 -2.48
CA ILE A 121 2.28 16.05 -1.38
C ILE A 121 3.25 17.17 -1.73
N ARG A 122 3.66 17.94 -0.73
CA ARG A 122 4.62 19.03 -0.90
C ARG A 122 5.83 18.77 -0.01
N ARG A 123 7.02 18.80 -0.63
CA ARG A 123 8.32 18.67 0.04
C ARG A 123 9.22 19.79 -0.47
N HIS A 124 9.83 20.56 0.45
CA HIS A 124 10.68 21.70 0.10
C HIS A 124 10.02 22.68 -0.90
N GLY A 125 8.73 22.98 -0.70
CA GLY A 125 7.95 23.85 -1.59
C GLY A 125 7.57 23.24 -2.95
N THR A 126 8.11 22.08 -3.31
CA THR A 126 7.81 21.39 -4.57
C THR A 126 6.64 20.44 -4.38
N VAL A 127 5.68 20.47 -5.30
CA VAL A 127 4.49 19.59 -5.28
C VAL A 127 4.74 18.32 -6.10
N GLY A 128 4.34 17.18 -5.57
CA GLY A 128 4.23 15.90 -6.25
C GLY A 128 2.78 15.40 -6.25
N ASP A 129 2.41 14.68 -7.31
CA ASP A 129 1.20 13.88 -7.35
C ASP A 129 1.42 12.59 -6.56
N VAL A 130 0.42 12.19 -5.77
CA VAL A 130 0.41 10.91 -5.06
C VAL A 130 -0.68 10.03 -5.60
N LEU A 131 -0.35 8.75 -5.70
CA LEU A 131 -1.27 7.67 -5.94
C LEU A 131 -0.97 6.56 -4.94
N VAL A 132 -1.99 6.12 -4.22
CA VAL A 132 -1.92 4.94 -3.35
C VAL A 132 -2.78 3.87 -3.99
N ILE A 133 -2.21 2.72 -4.28
CA ILE A 133 -2.94 1.58 -4.82
C ILE A 133 -2.33 0.29 -4.31
N ASP A 134 -3.17 -0.63 -3.86
CA ASP A 134 -2.73 -1.96 -3.42
C ASP A 134 -1.66 -1.90 -2.32
N SER A 135 -1.85 -1.00 -1.35
CA SER A 135 -0.91 -0.69 -0.27
C SER A 135 0.44 -0.10 -0.71
N ALA A 136 0.65 0.16 -1.99
CA ALA A 136 1.85 0.80 -2.50
C ALA A 136 1.62 2.31 -2.73
N THR A 137 2.56 3.12 -2.28
CA THR A 137 2.57 4.57 -2.53
C THR A 137 3.46 4.91 -3.72
N TYR A 138 2.89 5.61 -4.69
CA TYR A 138 3.57 6.14 -5.87
C TYR A 138 3.56 7.66 -5.84
N VAL A 139 4.69 8.25 -6.22
CA VAL A 139 4.84 9.70 -6.35
C VAL A 139 5.31 10.07 -7.73
N ARG A 140 4.69 11.07 -8.34
CA ARG A 140 5.15 11.73 -9.56
C ARG A 140 5.44 13.19 -9.28
N ALA A 141 6.71 13.56 -9.30
CA ALA A 141 7.15 14.90 -8.94
C ALA A 141 8.33 15.36 -9.79
N ALA A 142 8.58 16.66 -9.81
CA ALA A 142 9.76 17.21 -10.48
C ALA A 142 11.06 16.79 -9.77
N ALA A 143 12.20 16.83 -10.48
CA ALA A 143 13.51 16.49 -9.93
C ALA A 143 13.81 17.12 -8.55
N ALA A 144 13.43 18.39 -8.36
CA ALA A 144 13.65 19.13 -7.11
C ALA A 144 12.95 18.50 -5.88
N TRP A 145 11.83 17.79 -6.08
CA TRP A 145 11.11 17.11 -5.01
C TRP A 145 11.94 15.98 -4.37
N TRP A 146 12.75 15.29 -5.20
CA TRP A 146 13.60 14.18 -4.78
C TRP A 146 14.87 14.62 -4.05
N GLY A 147 15.11 15.93 -3.95
CA GLY A 147 16.22 16.52 -3.21
C GLY A 147 17.58 16.03 -3.71
N THR A 148 18.38 15.45 -2.80
CA THR A 148 19.75 14.99 -3.09
C THR A 148 19.82 13.56 -3.62
N ASP A 149 18.69 12.90 -3.93
CA ASP A 149 18.72 11.58 -4.57
C ASP A 149 19.47 11.67 -5.91
N ASN A 150 20.50 10.84 -6.10
CA ASN A 150 21.31 10.84 -7.32
C ASN A 150 20.52 10.42 -8.58
N ARG A 151 19.30 9.90 -8.40
CA ARG A 151 18.33 9.54 -9.44
C ARG A 151 17.25 10.61 -9.63
N ALA A 152 17.29 11.74 -8.92
CA ALA A 152 16.28 12.80 -9.00
C ALA A 152 15.93 13.21 -10.45
N GLU A 153 16.94 13.37 -11.30
CA GLU A 153 16.73 13.68 -12.74
C GLU A 153 16.08 12.53 -13.52
N THR A 154 16.32 11.28 -13.12
CA THR A 154 15.65 10.10 -13.70
C THR A 154 14.18 10.04 -13.27
N TYR A 155 13.89 10.56 -12.08
CA TYR A 155 12.56 10.58 -11.48
C TYR A 155 11.74 11.82 -11.84
N ASP A 156 12.26 12.70 -12.69
CA ASP A 156 11.56 13.92 -13.12
C ASP A 156 10.25 13.58 -13.83
N LYS A 157 9.13 13.92 -13.18
CA LYS A 157 7.76 13.80 -13.71
C LYS A 157 7.35 12.39 -14.12
N VAL A 158 7.99 11.37 -13.55
CA VAL A 158 7.61 9.96 -13.71
C VAL A 158 7.08 9.41 -12.41
N TRP A 159 6.23 8.38 -12.47
CA TRP A 159 5.76 7.69 -11.29
C TRP A 159 6.85 6.81 -10.69
N VAL A 160 7.06 6.95 -9.40
CA VAL A 160 8.04 6.20 -8.62
C VAL A 160 7.36 5.60 -7.41
N ALA A 161 7.45 4.29 -7.23
CA ALA A 161 7.07 3.61 -6.00
C ALA A 161 8.07 3.97 -4.90
N ILE A 162 7.56 4.45 -3.76
CA ILE A 162 8.37 4.97 -2.65
C ILE A 162 8.01 4.26 -1.35
N ALA A 163 9.00 4.09 -0.48
CA ALA A 163 8.80 3.56 0.87
C ALA A 163 8.06 4.53 1.78
N ASP A 164 7.35 3.99 2.77
CA ASP A 164 6.67 4.76 3.81
C ASP A 164 7.64 5.70 4.54
N THR A 165 8.90 5.29 4.70
CA THR A 165 9.97 6.13 5.27
C THR A 165 10.28 7.39 4.45
N THR A 166 9.92 7.42 3.17
CA THR A 166 10.12 8.58 2.28
C THR A 166 9.17 9.72 2.65
N ILE A 167 7.92 9.40 2.99
CA ILE A 167 6.93 10.37 3.48
C ILE A 167 6.95 10.45 5.01
N GLY A 168 7.50 9.42 5.67
CA GLY A 168 7.49 9.26 7.12
C GLY A 168 6.19 8.67 7.67
N LEU A 169 5.31 8.15 6.80
CA LEU A 169 3.99 7.59 7.10
C LEU A 169 3.57 6.58 6.01
N ASP A 170 3.01 5.45 6.42
CA ASP A 170 2.27 4.54 5.53
C ASP A 170 0.89 5.13 5.24
N LEU A 171 0.73 5.74 4.06
CA LEU A 171 -0.53 6.35 3.66
C LEU A 171 -1.65 5.31 3.55
N ALA A 172 -1.37 4.11 3.03
CA ALA A 172 -2.39 3.09 2.81
C ALA A 172 -2.78 2.42 4.13
N GLY A 173 -1.80 1.96 4.91
CA GLY A 173 -2.08 1.27 6.17
C GLY A 173 -2.66 2.20 7.22
N THR A 174 -2.12 3.42 7.37
CA THR A 174 -2.43 4.29 8.51
C THR A 174 -3.63 5.20 8.27
N LEU A 175 -3.78 5.75 7.07
CA LEU A 175 -4.84 6.74 6.79
C LEU A 175 -6.13 6.13 6.24
N ARG A 176 -6.20 4.79 6.14
CA ARG A 176 -7.48 4.11 5.87
C ARG A 176 -8.50 4.46 6.94
N PRO A 177 -9.77 4.71 6.59
CA PRO A 177 -10.78 5.12 7.57
C PRO A 177 -10.90 4.16 8.78
N ARG A 178 -10.92 2.85 8.51
CA ARG A 178 -10.92 1.80 9.54
C ARG A 178 -9.73 1.88 10.47
N GLU A 179 -8.53 2.01 9.92
CA GLU A 179 -7.29 1.91 10.69
C GLU A 179 -7.03 3.21 11.46
N LEU A 180 -7.33 4.36 10.85
CA LEU A 180 -7.29 5.65 11.50
C LEU A 180 -8.32 5.75 12.64
N GLY A 181 -9.52 5.23 12.43
CA GLY A 181 -10.55 5.19 13.48
C GLY A 181 -10.19 4.24 14.62
N ALA A 182 -9.57 3.09 14.35
CA ALA A 182 -9.06 2.18 15.39
C ALA A 182 -7.94 2.83 16.20
N LEU A 183 -6.98 3.48 15.53
CA LEU A 183 -5.88 4.20 16.17
C LEU A 183 -6.37 5.30 17.12
N ILE A 184 -7.44 6.01 16.75
CA ILE A 184 -8.06 7.03 17.60
C ILE A 184 -8.77 6.42 18.81
N ASP A 185 -9.47 5.30 18.62
CA ASP A 185 -10.14 4.60 19.73
C ASP A 185 -9.11 4.05 20.73
N ASP A 186 -8.02 3.45 20.25
CA ASP A 186 -6.93 2.96 21.09
C ASP A 186 -6.23 4.10 21.85
N GLY A 187 -5.98 5.23 21.19
CA GLY A 187 -5.26 6.37 21.77
C GLY A 187 -6.07 7.22 22.73
N PHE A 188 -7.39 7.31 22.53
CA PHE A 188 -8.25 8.27 23.25
C PHE A 188 -9.51 7.66 23.89
N GLY A 189 -9.94 6.47 23.45
CA GLY A 189 -11.22 5.87 23.83
C GLY A 189 -11.29 5.41 25.28
N SER A 190 -10.16 5.19 25.96
CA SER A 190 -10.10 4.81 27.38
C SER A 190 -9.89 5.98 28.34
N LEU A 191 -9.74 7.21 27.84
CA LEU A 191 -9.44 8.37 28.67
C LEU A 191 -10.64 8.75 29.53
N GLN A 192 -10.38 9.00 30.81
CA GLN A 192 -11.35 9.53 31.76
C GLN A 192 -11.15 11.03 31.88
N PHE A 193 -12.20 11.80 31.61
CA PHE A 193 -12.19 13.26 31.71
C PHE A 193 -13.12 13.71 32.82
N GLU A 194 -12.63 14.61 33.67
CA GLU A 194 -13.48 15.36 34.58
C GLU A 194 -14.16 16.48 33.79
N GLY A 195 -15.44 16.27 33.45
CA GLY A 195 -16.24 17.23 32.71
C GLY A 195 -15.95 17.31 31.21
N MET A 196 -16.50 18.35 30.57
CA MET A 196 -16.36 18.58 29.14
C MET A 196 -15.22 19.58 28.87
N PRO A 197 -14.22 19.25 28.04
CA PRO A 197 -13.19 20.17 27.58
C PRO A 197 -13.80 21.40 26.89
N PRO A 198 -13.12 22.56 26.96
CA PRO A 198 -13.56 23.77 26.31
C PRO A 198 -13.66 23.58 24.79
N THR A 199 -14.55 24.36 24.17
CA THR A 199 -14.74 24.37 22.73
C THR A 199 -13.83 25.38 22.06
N SER A 200 -13.21 24.99 20.95
CA SER A 200 -12.42 25.86 20.06
C SER A 200 -12.90 25.73 18.62
N GLU A 201 -12.60 26.70 17.77
CA GLU A 201 -12.90 26.65 16.34
C GLU A 201 -11.73 26.05 15.56
N VAL A 202 -12.01 25.07 14.71
CA VAL A 202 -11.05 24.43 13.81
C VAL A 202 -11.64 24.45 12.40
N ASN A 203 -11.03 25.20 11.48
CA ASN A 203 -11.49 25.33 10.10
C ASN A 203 -12.98 25.73 9.98
N GLY A 204 -13.47 26.64 10.83
CA GLY A 204 -14.87 27.04 10.83
C GLY A 204 -15.81 26.15 11.64
N VAL A 205 -15.31 25.05 12.23
CA VAL A 205 -16.12 24.06 12.96
C VAL A 205 -15.83 24.12 14.45
N LYS A 206 -16.89 24.24 15.28
CA LYS A 206 -16.76 24.14 16.73
C LYS A 206 -16.40 22.72 17.13
N ALA A 207 -15.26 22.55 17.79
CA ALA A 207 -14.74 21.28 18.23
C ALA A 207 -14.22 21.32 19.68
N ARG A 208 -14.21 20.18 20.35
CA ARG A 208 -13.57 19.98 21.66
C ARG A 208 -12.19 19.40 21.46
N ARG A 209 -11.18 19.96 22.15
CA ARG A 209 -9.83 19.42 22.17
C ARG A 209 -9.72 18.37 23.28
N VAL A 210 -9.18 17.21 22.93
CA VAL A 210 -8.97 16.06 23.80
C VAL A 210 -7.47 15.77 23.79
N GLU A 211 -6.82 15.79 24.95
CA GLU A 211 -5.37 15.56 25.07
C GLU A 211 -5.09 14.14 25.59
N ALA A 212 -4.07 13.51 25.02
CA ALA A 212 -3.56 12.19 25.39
C ALA A 212 -2.02 12.17 25.34
N ALA A 213 -1.40 11.12 25.86
CA ALA A 213 0.06 10.96 25.80
C ALA A 213 0.60 10.99 24.36
N GLY A 214 -0.17 10.46 23.40
CA GLY A 214 0.20 10.41 21.98
C GLY A 214 -0.12 11.68 21.18
N GLY A 215 -0.84 12.67 21.74
CA GLY A 215 -1.21 13.86 21.00
C GLY A 215 -2.50 14.54 21.43
N SER A 216 -3.05 15.35 20.52
CA SER A 216 -4.33 16.07 20.69
C SER A 216 -5.30 15.69 19.57
N LEU A 217 -6.57 15.51 19.92
CA LEU A 217 -7.67 15.20 19.02
C LEU A 217 -8.74 16.27 19.11
N TRP A 218 -9.30 16.70 17.99
CA TRP A 218 -10.43 17.63 17.94
C TRP A 218 -11.66 16.92 17.39
N ILE A 219 -12.75 16.96 18.16
CA ILE A 219 -14.03 16.33 17.82
C ILE A 219 -15.12 17.39 17.75
N THR A 220 -15.99 17.34 16.74
CA THR A 220 -17.11 18.28 16.61
C THR A 220 -18.00 18.31 17.87
N VAL A 221 -18.51 19.49 18.22
CA VAL A 221 -19.49 19.63 19.32
C VAL A 221 -20.87 19.13 18.89
N ALA A 222 -21.21 19.30 17.61
CA ALA A 222 -22.49 18.89 17.04
C ALA A 222 -22.47 17.42 16.60
N LYS A 223 -23.64 16.76 16.74
CA LYS A 223 -23.88 15.42 16.19
C LYS A 223 -24.09 15.49 14.66
N PRO A 224 -23.71 14.46 13.90
CA PRO A 224 -22.89 13.32 14.33
C PRO A 224 -21.48 13.76 14.72
N TYR A 225 -20.93 13.19 15.80
CA TYR A 225 -19.58 13.53 16.26
C TYR A 225 -18.56 13.08 15.22
N GLN A 226 -17.63 13.95 14.83
CA GLN A 226 -16.62 13.68 13.82
C GLN A 226 -15.26 14.16 14.29
N VAL A 227 -14.22 13.42 13.92
CA VAL A 227 -12.84 13.86 14.06
C VAL A 227 -12.55 14.91 12.99
N VAL A 228 -12.09 16.09 13.41
CA VAL A 228 -11.76 17.19 12.48
C VAL A 228 -10.26 17.46 12.42
N ARG A 229 -9.51 17.17 13.47
CA ARG A 229 -8.05 17.37 13.52
C ARG A 229 -7.39 16.40 14.49
N LEU A 230 -6.19 15.98 14.15
CA LEU A 230 -5.28 15.20 14.97
C LEU A 230 -3.91 15.89 14.96
N GLU A 231 -3.31 16.04 16.14
CA GLU A 231 -1.95 16.54 16.30
C GLU A 231 -1.13 15.62 17.20
N GLY A 232 0.17 15.58 16.97
CA GLY A 232 1.12 14.83 17.78
C GLY A 232 1.60 13.55 17.13
N GLY A 233 2.06 12.64 17.98
CA GLY A 233 2.83 11.46 17.63
C GLY A 233 2.02 10.23 17.23
N LEU A 234 0.69 10.24 17.39
CA LEU A 234 -0.15 9.05 17.25
C LEU A 234 0.04 8.32 15.90
N LEU A 235 0.30 9.05 14.82
CA LEU A 235 0.41 8.51 13.46
C LEU A 235 1.79 7.96 13.12
N THR A 236 2.78 8.15 13.99
CA THR A 236 4.18 7.83 13.69
C THR A 236 4.80 7.08 14.87
N GLU A 237 5.48 5.98 14.60
CA GLU A 237 6.07 5.14 15.65
C GLU A 237 7.04 5.90 16.59
N ASP A 238 7.60 7.03 16.15
CA ASP A 238 8.60 7.80 16.90
C ASP A 238 8.03 9.07 17.58
N SER A 239 6.71 9.16 17.75
CA SER A 239 6.06 10.33 18.35
C SER A 239 6.34 11.67 17.64
N ARG A 240 6.58 11.64 16.33
CA ARG A 240 6.91 12.82 15.53
C ARG A 240 5.70 13.74 15.40
N PRO A 241 5.90 15.07 15.36
CA PRO A 241 4.79 16.00 15.25
C PRO A 241 4.12 15.85 13.89
N ALA A 242 2.89 15.34 13.90
CA ALA A 242 1.94 15.49 12.82
C ALA A 242 0.91 16.54 13.19
N ALA A 243 0.40 17.28 12.21
CA ALA A 243 -0.77 18.13 12.37
C ALA A 243 -1.69 17.93 11.15
N LEU A 244 -2.64 17.00 11.29
CA LEU A 244 -3.52 16.58 10.21
C LEU A 244 -4.97 16.99 10.48
N THR A 245 -5.60 17.61 9.50
CA THR A 245 -7.05 17.77 9.43
C THR A 245 -7.64 16.55 8.74
N VAL A 246 -8.69 16.00 9.32
CA VAL A 246 -9.42 14.85 8.79
C VAL A 246 -10.81 15.32 8.37
N THR A 247 -11.25 14.92 7.19
CA THR A 247 -12.60 15.18 6.70
C THR A 247 -13.16 13.91 6.09
N ILE A 248 -14.26 13.38 6.65
CA ILE A 248 -14.96 12.25 6.07
C ILE A 248 -15.44 12.64 4.67
N THR A 249 -15.13 11.82 3.68
CA THR A 249 -15.44 12.08 2.29
C THR A 249 -16.82 11.49 1.96
N PRO A 250 -17.72 12.25 1.31
CA PRO A 250 -19.01 11.71 0.89
C PRO A 250 -18.85 10.66 -0.23
N PRO A 251 -19.81 9.73 -0.39
CA PRO A 251 -19.73 8.62 -1.36
C PRO A 251 -19.33 9.02 -2.78
N ALA A 252 -19.92 10.13 -3.28
CA ALA A 252 -19.63 10.63 -4.63
C ALA A 252 -18.15 11.02 -4.83
N ALA A 253 -17.50 11.52 -3.79
CA ALA A 253 -16.07 11.85 -3.83
C ALA A 253 -15.19 10.60 -3.66
N THR A 254 -15.65 9.57 -2.96
CA THR A 254 -15.00 8.24 -2.94
C THR A 254 -15.00 7.60 -4.33
N ALA A 255 -16.12 7.67 -5.05
CA ALA A 255 -16.19 7.21 -6.45
C ALA A 255 -15.22 7.98 -7.37
N GLN A 256 -14.96 9.26 -7.08
CA GLN A 256 -13.95 10.03 -7.82
C GLN A 256 -12.53 9.52 -7.56
N ILE A 257 -12.20 9.08 -6.33
CA ILE A 257 -10.89 8.48 -6.02
C ILE A 257 -10.67 7.26 -6.92
N ALA A 258 -11.65 6.36 -7.00
CA ALA A 258 -11.55 5.18 -7.86
C ALA A 258 -11.34 5.55 -9.34
N ARG A 259 -12.03 6.60 -9.83
CA ARG A 259 -11.83 7.12 -11.19
C ARG A 259 -10.43 7.72 -11.40
N ASP A 260 -9.94 8.52 -10.46
CA ASP A 260 -8.63 9.18 -10.56
C ASP A 260 -7.50 8.14 -10.55
N VAL A 261 -7.63 7.14 -9.68
CA VAL A 261 -6.76 5.96 -9.67
C VAL A 261 -6.80 5.32 -11.05
N ALA A 262 -7.99 4.98 -11.55
CA ALA A 262 -8.19 4.30 -12.82
C ALA A 262 -7.55 5.01 -14.02
N LEU A 263 -7.72 6.33 -14.12
CA LEU A 263 -7.16 7.14 -15.19
C LEU A 263 -5.63 7.21 -15.14
N THR A 264 -5.04 7.05 -13.95
CA THR A 264 -3.58 7.12 -13.76
C THR A 264 -2.90 5.80 -14.08
N LEU A 265 -3.60 4.67 -13.93
CA LEU A 265 -2.99 3.34 -14.06
C LEU A 265 -2.32 3.01 -15.40
N PRO A 266 -2.86 3.42 -16.57
CA PRO A 266 -2.14 3.23 -17.84
C PRO A 266 -0.73 3.82 -17.82
N THR A 267 -0.53 4.94 -17.11
CA THR A 267 0.79 5.57 -16.98
C THR A 267 1.73 4.83 -16.03
N LEU A 268 1.21 4.07 -15.07
CA LEU A 268 2.02 3.16 -14.26
C LEU A 268 2.44 1.94 -15.08
N ARG A 269 1.55 1.43 -15.93
CA ARG A 269 1.82 0.28 -16.83
C ARG A 269 2.93 0.54 -17.83
N THR A 270 3.04 1.77 -18.32
CA THR A 270 4.15 2.16 -19.19
C THR A 270 5.49 2.22 -18.45
N GLY A 271 5.52 2.02 -17.13
CA GLY A 271 6.68 1.76 -16.29
C GLY A 271 6.75 2.71 -15.10
N THR A 272 6.72 2.16 -13.90
CA THR A 272 7.06 2.88 -12.66
C THR A 272 8.52 2.64 -12.33
N TYR A 273 9.18 3.60 -11.70
CA TYR A 273 10.45 3.30 -11.04
C TYR A 273 10.18 2.77 -9.64
N ASP A 274 11.07 1.92 -9.15
CA ASP A 274 11.05 1.42 -7.77
C ASP A 274 12.22 2.07 -7.02
N ALA A 275 11.91 2.95 -6.07
CA ALA A 275 12.92 3.60 -5.25
C ALA A 275 13.40 2.73 -4.08
N TYR A 276 12.64 1.69 -3.69
CA TYR A 276 12.97 0.75 -2.61
C TYR A 276 14.20 -0.09 -2.95
N ARG A 277 14.30 -0.50 -4.22
CA ARG A 277 15.35 -1.42 -4.65
C ARG A 277 16.55 -0.66 -5.20
N SER A 278 17.70 -0.84 -4.55
CA SER A 278 18.97 -0.32 -5.03
C SER A 278 19.63 -1.29 -6.01
N LEU A 279 20.04 -0.79 -7.17
CA LEU A 279 20.95 -1.48 -8.07
C LEU A 279 22.38 -0.99 -7.82
N ARG A 280 23.36 -1.87 -8.03
CA ARG A 280 24.77 -1.50 -7.94
C ARG A 280 25.47 -1.74 -9.26
N PHE A 281 26.45 -0.91 -9.59
CA PHE A 281 27.35 -1.23 -10.69
C PHE A 281 28.31 -2.35 -10.28
N ASP A 282 28.43 -3.36 -11.13
CA ASP A 282 29.37 -4.47 -10.99
C ASP A 282 30.65 -4.15 -11.78
N GLY A 283 31.57 -3.44 -11.12
CA GLY A 283 32.78 -2.89 -11.72
C GLY A 283 32.61 -1.46 -12.25
N SER A 284 33.66 -0.96 -12.91
CA SER A 284 33.71 0.40 -13.44
C SER A 284 32.83 0.59 -14.67
N LEU A 285 32.19 1.76 -14.77
CA LEU A 285 31.58 2.23 -16.01
C LEU A 285 32.66 2.36 -17.10
N ARG A 286 32.34 1.95 -18.32
CA ARG A 286 33.20 2.12 -19.49
C ARG A 286 32.54 3.06 -20.48
N SER A 287 33.29 4.02 -20.98
CA SER A 287 32.84 4.95 -22.02
C SER A 287 33.72 4.84 -23.25
N ALA A 288 33.09 4.66 -24.42
CA ALA A 288 33.75 4.72 -25.71
C ALA A 288 33.19 5.93 -26.47
N CYS A 289 33.94 7.03 -26.46
CA CYS A 289 33.53 8.29 -27.05
C CYS A 289 34.36 8.65 -28.28
N ASN A 290 33.70 9.15 -29.33
CA ASN A 290 34.32 9.64 -30.57
C ASN A 290 33.49 10.79 -31.17
N ALA A 291 33.89 11.29 -32.34
CA ALA A 291 33.23 12.39 -33.03
C ALA A 291 31.74 12.14 -33.34
N GLN A 292 31.31 10.87 -33.43
CA GLN A 292 29.91 10.50 -33.73
C GLN A 292 29.05 10.35 -32.47
N GLY A 293 29.65 10.21 -31.29
CA GLY A 293 28.89 10.02 -30.06
C GLY A 293 29.72 9.45 -28.92
N CYS A 294 29.10 9.34 -27.76
CA CYS A 294 29.66 8.59 -26.64
C CYS A 294 28.75 7.43 -26.24
N THR A 295 29.30 6.22 -26.25
CA THR A 295 28.62 5.00 -25.78
C THR A 295 29.07 4.71 -24.35
N ILE A 296 28.11 4.58 -23.44
CA ILE A 296 28.35 4.33 -22.03
C ILE A 296 27.83 2.93 -21.73
N THR A 297 28.70 2.09 -21.18
CA THR A 297 28.42 0.69 -20.86
C THR A 297 28.73 0.42 -19.40
N GLY A 298 27.94 -0.47 -18.79
CA GLY A 298 28.15 -0.92 -17.43
C GLY A 298 27.53 -2.29 -17.21
N ARG A 299 27.91 -2.94 -16.12
CA ARG A 299 27.18 -4.11 -15.61
C ARG A 299 26.40 -3.67 -14.39
N ILE A 300 25.12 -3.97 -14.35
CA ILE A 300 24.25 -3.68 -13.22
C ILE A 300 23.95 -4.98 -12.49
N ARG A 301 24.21 -5.01 -11.19
CA ARG A 301 23.91 -6.11 -10.28
C ARG A 301 22.64 -5.83 -9.48
N ASN A 302 21.76 -6.83 -9.44
CA ASN A 302 20.65 -6.89 -8.52
C ASN A 302 21.13 -7.42 -7.17
N ALA A 303 20.95 -6.63 -6.10
CA ALA A 303 21.34 -7.02 -4.75
C ALA A 303 20.34 -7.97 -4.08
N SER A 304 19.08 -7.99 -4.54
CA SER A 304 18.07 -8.93 -4.04
C SER A 304 18.41 -10.35 -4.47
N THR A 305 18.30 -11.31 -3.55
CA THR A 305 18.59 -12.73 -3.76
C THR A 305 17.37 -13.55 -4.16
N ASP A 306 16.18 -12.97 -4.10
CA ASP A 306 14.90 -13.65 -4.28
C ASP A 306 14.08 -13.12 -5.46
N THR A 307 14.24 -11.84 -5.82
CA THR A 307 13.33 -11.20 -6.77
C THR A 307 14.10 -10.63 -7.96
N PRO A 308 13.79 -11.06 -9.20
CA PRO A 308 14.34 -10.43 -10.39
C PRO A 308 13.84 -8.98 -10.51
N VAL A 309 14.58 -8.16 -11.23
CA VAL A 309 14.25 -6.74 -11.45
C VAL A 309 14.48 -6.35 -12.90
N THR A 310 13.81 -5.30 -13.34
CA THR A 310 14.11 -4.66 -14.62
C THR A 310 14.99 -3.44 -14.38
N ALA A 311 16.22 -3.45 -14.87
CA ALA A 311 17.15 -2.35 -14.75
C ALA A 311 17.10 -1.42 -15.96
N VAL A 312 17.34 -0.13 -15.70
CA VAL A 312 17.59 0.90 -16.71
C VAL A 312 18.84 1.68 -16.30
N LEU A 313 19.75 1.87 -17.25
CA LEU A 313 20.88 2.79 -17.15
C LEU A 313 20.44 4.17 -17.60
N ASN A 314 20.65 5.18 -16.76
CA ASN A 314 20.56 6.58 -17.15
C ASN A 314 21.94 7.19 -17.03
N ALA A 315 22.42 7.85 -18.07
CA ALA A 315 23.75 8.44 -18.07
C ALA A 315 23.76 9.84 -18.68
N LYS A 316 24.69 10.67 -18.21
CA LYS A 316 24.97 12.01 -18.74
C LYS A 316 26.46 12.23 -18.88
N VAL A 317 26.81 12.96 -19.92
CA VAL A 317 28.19 13.42 -20.17
C VAL A 317 28.25 14.92 -19.93
N ILE A 318 29.20 15.36 -19.12
CA ILE A 318 29.42 16.75 -18.76
C ILE A 318 30.81 17.15 -19.26
N GLY A 319 30.93 18.27 -19.94
CA GLY A 319 32.21 18.86 -20.37
C GLY A 319 32.15 20.36 -20.18
N ASN A 320 33.22 20.96 -19.64
CA ASN A 320 33.27 22.38 -19.30
C ASN A 320 32.07 22.84 -18.46
N LYS A 321 31.67 22.02 -17.47
CA LYS A 321 30.49 22.22 -16.60
C LYS A 321 29.12 22.21 -17.30
N ASN A 322 29.07 21.96 -18.61
CA ASN A 322 27.84 21.87 -19.39
C ASN A 322 27.45 20.41 -19.66
N VAL A 323 26.16 20.09 -19.63
CA VAL A 323 25.66 18.77 -20.04
C VAL A 323 25.77 18.66 -21.56
N LEU A 324 26.69 17.83 -22.04
CA LEU A 324 26.90 17.58 -23.46
C LEU A 324 25.83 16.66 -24.04
N GLY A 325 25.27 15.77 -23.22
CA GLY A 325 24.13 14.93 -23.60
C GLY A 325 23.72 13.95 -22.51
N ARG A 326 22.55 13.34 -22.70
CA ARG A 326 21.95 12.34 -21.82
C ARG A 326 21.57 11.12 -22.66
N CYS A 327 21.69 9.92 -22.10
CA CYS A 327 21.16 8.71 -22.70
C CYS A 327 20.49 7.82 -21.66
N ARG A 328 19.56 6.99 -22.13
CA ARG A 328 18.85 5.98 -21.36
C ARG A 328 18.97 4.66 -22.10
N SER A 329 19.31 3.57 -21.40
CA SER A 329 19.29 2.24 -22.00
C SER A 329 17.86 1.74 -22.20
N GLY A 330 17.70 0.70 -23.02
CA GLY A 330 16.51 -0.15 -22.93
C GLY A 330 16.36 -0.78 -21.54
N ARG A 331 15.22 -1.44 -21.34
CA ARG A 331 14.96 -2.28 -20.16
C ARG A 331 15.79 -3.55 -20.25
N ALA A 332 16.51 -3.88 -19.18
CA ALA A 332 17.27 -5.11 -19.08
C ALA A 332 16.79 -5.92 -17.87
N ALA A 333 16.35 -7.16 -18.10
CA ALA A 333 16.05 -8.07 -16.99
C ALA A 333 17.35 -8.42 -16.25
N VAL A 334 17.30 -8.37 -14.92
CA VAL A 334 18.39 -8.75 -14.03
C VAL A 334 17.82 -9.76 -13.05
N ALA A 335 18.23 -11.02 -13.20
CA ALA A 335 17.85 -12.07 -12.28
C ALA A 335 18.30 -11.75 -10.85
N ALA A 336 17.69 -12.39 -9.86
CA ALA A 336 18.10 -12.27 -8.47
C ALA A 336 19.58 -12.65 -8.28
N ALA A 337 20.32 -11.87 -7.49
CA ALA A 337 21.75 -11.98 -7.23
C ALA A 337 22.66 -11.95 -8.48
N ALA A 338 22.11 -11.65 -9.66
CA ALA A 338 22.84 -11.66 -10.93
C ALA A 338 23.24 -10.25 -11.37
N ALA A 339 24.04 -10.18 -12.44
CA ALA A 339 24.41 -8.92 -13.08
C ALA A 339 24.24 -9.00 -14.60
N THR A 340 23.70 -7.94 -15.19
CA THR A 340 23.42 -7.82 -16.64
C THR A 340 24.15 -6.61 -17.22
N ALA A 341 24.65 -6.75 -18.45
CA ALA A 341 25.26 -5.65 -19.18
C ALA A 341 24.19 -4.69 -19.72
N VAL A 342 24.45 -3.39 -19.60
CA VAL A 342 23.59 -2.31 -20.11
C VAL A 342 24.44 -1.32 -20.90
N SER A 343 23.82 -0.71 -21.89
CA SER A 343 24.47 0.27 -22.75
C SER A 343 23.49 1.38 -23.15
N CYS A 344 23.98 2.61 -23.23
CA CYS A 344 23.27 3.70 -23.90
C CYS A 344 24.25 4.59 -24.67
N ARG A 345 23.76 5.32 -25.68
CA ARG A 345 24.58 6.16 -26.55
C ARG A 345 24.07 7.59 -26.60
N ILE A 346 24.99 8.54 -26.56
CA ILE A 346 24.77 9.98 -26.72
C ILE A 346 25.25 10.39 -28.11
N THR A 347 24.39 11.06 -28.88
CA THR A 347 24.66 11.52 -30.26
C THR A 347 24.29 13.00 -30.48
N THR A 348 24.15 13.75 -29.38
CA THR A 348 23.72 15.16 -29.38
C THR A 348 24.67 16.06 -30.16
N ALA A 349 24.15 17.16 -30.71
CA ALA A 349 24.97 18.17 -31.38
C ALA A 349 26.01 18.80 -30.44
N ALA A 350 25.62 19.08 -29.18
CA ALA A 350 26.52 19.63 -28.17
C ALA A 350 27.73 18.73 -27.90
N TRP A 351 27.54 17.40 -27.87
CA TRP A 351 28.66 16.46 -27.79
C TRP A 351 29.59 16.57 -29.01
N ARG A 352 29.03 16.59 -30.23
CA ARG A 352 29.82 16.66 -31.47
C ARG A 352 30.63 17.96 -31.54
N SER A 353 30.03 19.09 -31.20
CA SER A 353 30.70 20.40 -31.15
C SER A 353 31.81 20.43 -30.10
N PHE A 354 31.55 19.89 -28.90
CA PHE A 354 32.57 19.75 -27.85
C PHE A 354 33.75 18.89 -28.32
N TYR A 355 33.47 17.72 -28.90
CA TYR A 355 34.50 16.80 -29.36
C TYR A 355 35.36 17.43 -30.45
N ALA A 356 34.73 18.04 -31.46
CA ALA A 356 35.44 18.72 -32.55
C ALA A 356 36.38 19.83 -32.04
N ALA A 357 35.93 20.63 -31.07
CA ALA A 357 36.76 21.66 -30.45
C ALA A 357 37.90 21.07 -29.60
N ALA A 358 37.63 20.01 -28.84
CA ALA A 358 38.60 19.34 -27.98
C ALA A 358 39.66 18.53 -28.77
N THR A 359 39.38 18.18 -30.03
CA THR A 359 40.31 17.45 -30.92
C THR A 359 40.83 18.29 -32.08
N ALA A 360 40.56 19.60 -32.10
CA ALA A 360 41.02 20.47 -33.18
C ALA A 360 42.57 20.57 -33.18
N PRO A 361 43.22 20.60 -34.36
CA PRO A 361 44.66 20.86 -34.44
C PRO A 361 45.02 22.17 -33.72
N GLY A 362 46.02 22.13 -32.84
CA GLY A 362 46.43 23.32 -32.07
C GLY A 362 45.56 23.63 -30.85
N SER A 363 44.48 22.88 -30.59
CA SER A 363 44.00 22.74 -29.21
C SER A 363 45.16 22.12 -28.45
N GLY A 364 45.82 22.89 -27.58
CA GLY A 364 46.93 22.36 -26.79
C GLY A 364 46.47 21.08 -26.09
N THR A 365 47.39 20.29 -25.55
CA THR A 365 47.08 19.17 -24.64
C THR A 365 46.32 19.58 -23.37
N SER A 366 45.72 20.79 -23.35
CA SER A 366 44.55 21.19 -22.59
C SER A 366 43.59 20.02 -22.49
N THR A 367 43.69 19.39 -21.34
CA THR A 367 42.89 18.34 -20.74
C THR A 367 41.44 18.79 -20.65
N THR A 368 40.78 18.99 -21.78
CA THR A 368 39.37 19.32 -21.85
C THR A 368 38.63 18.05 -21.46
N SER A 369 38.62 17.80 -20.15
CA SER A 369 38.11 16.59 -19.55
C SER A 369 36.59 16.64 -19.62
N TYR A 370 36.03 15.49 -19.98
CA TYR A 370 34.61 15.25 -19.79
C TYR A 370 34.44 14.27 -18.63
N GLN A 371 33.33 14.38 -17.94
CA GLN A 371 32.91 13.48 -16.88
C GLN A 371 31.69 12.70 -17.34
N VAL A 372 31.70 11.39 -17.11
CA VAL A 372 30.55 10.52 -17.26
C VAL A 372 29.93 10.30 -15.89
N SER A 373 28.64 10.56 -15.77
CA SER A 373 27.85 10.22 -14.58
C SER A 373 26.72 9.30 -15.01
N ALA A 374 26.52 8.19 -14.29
CA ALA A 374 25.40 7.30 -14.56
C ALA A 374 24.79 6.76 -13.28
N ASN A 375 23.50 6.46 -13.33
CA ASN A 375 22.74 5.79 -12.29
C ASN A 375 21.98 4.60 -12.88
N ALA A 376 21.81 3.58 -12.05
CA ALA A 376 20.96 2.44 -12.34
C ALA A 376 19.67 2.58 -11.52
N SER A 377 18.52 2.42 -12.18
CA SER A 377 17.22 2.46 -11.51
C SER A 377 16.43 1.20 -11.82
N VAL A 378 15.69 0.69 -10.83
CA VAL A 378 14.74 -0.41 -11.03
C VAL A 378 13.46 0.16 -11.61
N VAL A 379 12.96 -0.49 -12.66
CA VAL A 379 11.59 -0.31 -13.14
C VAL A 379 10.75 -1.35 -12.43
N GLY A 380 9.82 -0.88 -11.59
CA GLY A 380 8.88 -1.72 -10.88
C GLY A 380 7.86 -2.33 -11.85
N PRO A 381 7.30 -3.51 -11.52
CA PRO A 381 6.10 -3.98 -12.18
C PRO A 381 4.97 -2.97 -11.95
N ALA A 382 4.02 -2.92 -12.89
CA ALA A 382 2.77 -2.23 -12.63
C ALA A 382 2.06 -2.94 -11.47
N PRO A 383 1.35 -2.22 -10.57
CA PRO A 383 0.57 -2.87 -9.52
C PRO A 383 -0.47 -3.83 -10.12
N ASP A 384 -0.75 -4.94 -9.43
CA ASP A 384 -1.66 -5.99 -9.93
C ASP A 384 -3.12 -5.54 -9.93
N ALA A 385 -3.48 -4.59 -9.04
CA ALA A 385 -4.82 -4.02 -8.92
C ALA A 385 -5.32 -3.28 -10.19
N VAL A 386 -4.49 -3.09 -11.21
CA VAL A 386 -4.88 -2.45 -12.48
C VAL A 386 -5.76 -3.34 -13.35
N ALA A 387 -5.82 -4.64 -13.09
CA ALA A 387 -6.50 -5.55 -14.00
C ALA A 387 -8.04 -5.42 -13.97
N CYS A 388 -8.64 -4.78 -12.95
CA CYS A 388 -10.09 -4.83 -12.66
C CYS A 388 -10.88 -3.53 -12.74
N LEU A 389 -10.48 -2.65 -13.63
CA LEU A 389 -11.29 -1.50 -14.00
C LEU A 389 -12.27 -1.87 -15.12
N PRO A 390 -13.45 -1.24 -15.19
CA PRO A 390 -14.34 -1.40 -16.33
C PRO A 390 -13.58 -1.17 -17.65
N GLY A 391 -13.52 -2.17 -18.52
CA GLY A 391 -12.80 -2.14 -19.79
C GLY A 391 -11.39 -2.76 -19.79
N ALA A 392 -10.91 -3.27 -18.66
CA ALA A 392 -9.64 -4.01 -18.60
C ALA A 392 -9.85 -5.51 -18.93
N THR A 393 -9.10 -6.00 -19.92
CA THR A 393 -9.11 -7.40 -20.35
C THR A 393 -8.67 -8.31 -19.19
N GLY A 394 -9.49 -9.30 -18.83
CA GLY A 394 -9.24 -10.24 -17.72
C GLY A 394 -10.25 -10.12 -16.56
N CYS A 395 -10.78 -8.92 -16.30
CA CYS A 395 -11.74 -8.72 -15.21
C CYS A 395 -13.21 -8.59 -15.65
N ASP A 396 -13.44 -8.31 -16.92
CA ASP A 396 -14.78 -8.35 -17.51
C ASP A 396 -15.10 -9.70 -18.17
N THR A 397 -14.09 -10.56 -18.34
CA THR A 397 -14.26 -11.87 -18.96
C THR A 397 -13.69 -12.97 -18.05
N PRO A 398 -14.41 -13.37 -17.00
CA PRO A 398 -14.03 -14.53 -16.19
C PRO A 398 -13.83 -15.75 -17.08
N THR A 399 -12.68 -16.39 -16.95
CA THR A 399 -12.31 -17.63 -17.65
C THR A 399 -12.23 -18.76 -16.64
N MET A 400 -12.53 -19.97 -17.07
CA MET A 400 -12.35 -21.15 -16.24
C MET A 400 -12.00 -22.36 -17.11
N THR A 401 -10.96 -23.07 -16.73
CA THR A 401 -10.59 -24.35 -17.36
C THR A 401 -11.34 -25.52 -16.69
N ASP A 402 -11.44 -26.66 -17.37
CA ASP A 402 -12.03 -27.86 -16.76
C ASP A 402 -11.28 -28.27 -15.49
N ALA A 403 -9.95 -28.15 -15.50
CA ALA A 403 -9.11 -28.46 -14.34
C ALA A 403 -9.39 -27.55 -13.13
N GLU A 404 -9.56 -26.24 -13.34
CA GLU A 404 -9.92 -25.29 -12.27
C GLU A 404 -11.31 -25.57 -11.70
N VAL A 405 -12.28 -25.89 -12.56
CA VAL A 405 -13.64 -26.26 -12.11
C VAL A 405 -13.60 -27.53 -11.27
N VAL A 406 -12.85 -28.55 -11.68
CA VAL A 406 -12.67 -29.78 -10.89
C VAL A 406 -11.96 -29.49 -9.58
N ALA A 407 -10.88 -28.69 -9.58
CA ALA A 407 -10.13 -28.37 -8.37
C ALA A 407 -10.99 -27.61 -7.33
N THR A 408 -11.86 -26.68 -7.77
CA THR A 408 -12.80 -26.00 -6.87
C THR A 408 -13.95 -26.90 -6.41
N PHE A 409 -14.39 -27.82 -7.27
CA PHE A 409 -15.40 -28.82 -6.95
C PHE A 409 -14.89 -29.76 -5.84
N ASP A 410 -13.72 -30.37 -6.01
CA ASP A 410 -13.15 -31.30 -5.03
C ASP A 410 -12.95 -30.63 -3.66
N ARG A 411 -12.54 -29.35 -3.67
CA ARG A 411 -12.28 -28.57 -2.45
C ARG A 411 -13.56 -28.17 -1.71
N SER A 412 -14.57 -27.69 -2.43
CA SER A 412 -15.67 -26.92 -1.84
C SER A 412 -17.06 -27.54 -2.00
N ALA A 413 -17.24 -28.43 -2.99
CA ALA A 413 -18.53 -29.07 -3.24
C ALA A 413 -19.03 -29.93 -2.06
N PRO A 414 -18.19 -30.63 -1.26
CA PRO A 414 -18.69 -31.39 -0.12
C PRO A 414 -19.47 -30.54 0.90
N ALA A 415 -18.97 -29.33 1.19
CA ALA A 415 -19.64 -28.40 2.09
C ALA A 415 -20.92 -27.81 1.47
N TRP A 416 -20.91 -27.55 0.15
CA TRP A 416 -22.08 -27.04 -0.56
C TRP A 416 -23.22 -28.06 -0.64
N TYR A 417 -22.92 -29.29 -1.03
CA TYR A 417 -23.91 -30.35 -1.21
C TYR A 417 -24.29 -31.05 0.10
N GLU A 418 -23.55 -30.82 1.19
CA GLU A 418 -23.75 -31.47 2.49
C GLU A 418 -23.65 -33.00 2.40
N ARG A 419 -22.89 -33.49 1.41
CA ARG A 419 -22.58 -34.90 1.16
C ARG A 419 -21.32 -35.01 0.33
N ALA A 420 -20.79 -36.22 0.21
CA ALA A 420 -19.76 -36.50 -0.79
C ALA A 420 -20.33 -36.20 -2.20
N PRO A 421 -19.71 -35.30 -2.97
CA PRO A 421 -20.14 -35.01 -4.33
C PRO A 421 -19.76 -36.17 -5.26
N THR A 422 -20.47 -36.30 -6.38
CA THR A 422 -20.22 -37.30 -7.41
C THR A 422 -19.99 -36.62 -8.76
N ASP A 423 -19.41 -37.32 -9.73
CA ASP A 423 -19.19 -36.77 -11.08
C ASP A 423 -20.46 -36.21 -11.74
N ARG A 424 -21.64 -36.70 -11.33
CA ARG A 424 -22.94 -36.20 -11.80
C ARG A 424 -23.25 -34.78 -11.33
N ASP A 425 -22.61 -34.30 -10.27
CA ASP A 425 -22.81 -32.96 -9.71
C ASP A 425 -21.92 -31.90 -10.38
N LEU A 426 -20.83 -32.32 -11.04
CA LEU A 426 -19.86 -31.41 -11.68
C LEU A 426 -20.48 -30.46 -12.73
N PRO A 427 -21.42 -30.90 -13.60
CA PRO A 427 -22.10 -29.98 -14.51
C PRO A 427 -22.95 -28.91 -13.80
N GLU A 428 -23.57 -29.26 -12.67
CA GLU A 428 -24.33 -28.29 -11.85
C GLU A 428 -23.37 -27.28 -11.20
N TRP A 429 -22.26 -27.74 -10.61
CA TRP A 429 -21.23 -26.88 -10.03
C TRP A 429 -20.70 -25.85 -11.04
N ARG A 430 -20.36 -26.31 -12.24
CA ARG A 430 -19.94 -25.44 -13.35
C ARG A 430 -20.98 -24.39 -13.71
N LYS A 431 -22.26 -24.77 -13.68
CA LYS A 431 -23.37 -23.85 -13.92
C LYS A 431 -23.45 -22.78 -12.83
N LEU A 432 -23.27 -23.14 -11.55
CA LEU A 432 -23.26 -22.18 -10.44
C LEU A 432 -22.18 -21.11 -10.62
N ILE A 433 -20.95 -21.53 -10.96
CA ILE A 433 -19.83 -20.62 -11.21
C ILE A 433 -20.15 -19.65 -12.35
N ARG A 434 -20.64 -20.15 -13.50
CA ARG A 434 -21.02 -19.28 -14.63
C ARG A 434 -22.13 -18.30 -14.27
N THR A 435 -23.14 -18.76 -13.54
CA THR A 435 -24.26 -17.91 -13.12
C THR A 435 -23.77 -16.79 -12.21
N ALA A 436 -22.95 -17.09 -11.20
CA ALA A 436 -22.36 -16.07 -10.34
C ALA A 436 -21.48 -15.10 -11.15
N ALA A 437 -20.58 -15.62 -11.99
CA ALA A 437 -19.66 -14.84 -12.82
C ALA A 437 -20.36 -13.92 -13.84
N SER A 438 -21.57 -14.28 -14.28
CA SER A 438 -22.40 -13.44 -15.16
C SER A 438 -23.18 -12.34 -14.43
N GLY A 439 -23.21 -12.40 -13.09
CA GLY A 439 -23.88 -11.42 -12.24
C GLY A 439 -23.16 -10.07 -12.24
N LYS A 440 -23.93 -9.01 -11.96
CA LYS A 440 -23.37 -7.66 -11.76
C LYS A 440 -22.79 -7.46 -10.36
N ASP A 441 -23.18 -8.32 -9.43
CA ASP A 441 -22.82 -8.31 -8.02
C ASP A 441 -21.40 -8.85 -7.84
N ARG A 442 -20.42 -7.99 -8.11
CA ARG A 442 -18.99 -8.32 -8.00
C ARG A 442 -18.25 -7.29 -7.16
N VAL A 443 -17.17 -7.69 -6.51
CA VAL A 443 -16.35 -6.81 -5.67
C VAL A 443 -14.88 -7.28 -5.65
N PRO A 444 -13.90 -6.36 -5.59
CA PRO A 444 -12.53 -6.74 -5.28
C PRO A 444 -12.47 -7.52 -3.96
N TRP A 445 -11.78 -8.65 -3.96
CA TRP A 445 -11.63 -9.51 -2.78
C TRP A 445 -10.22 -10.10 -2.71
N SER A 446 -9.94 -10.88 -1.67
CA SER A 446 -8.70 -11.66 -1.56
C SER A 446 -9.02 -13.09 -1.11
N ALA A 447 -8.36 -14.06 -1.76
CA ALA A 447 -8.49 -15.48 -1.47
C ALA A 447 -7.11 -16.05 -1.20
N GLU A 448 -6.84 -16.47 0.04
CA GLU A 448 -5.53 -17.03 0.44
C GLU A 448 -4.34 -16.11 0.08
N GLY A 449 -4.53 -14.79 0.19
CA GLY A 449 -3.51 -13.79 -0.18
C GLY A 449 -3.44 -13.46 -1.67
N THR A 450 -4.18 -14.19 -2.52
CA THR A 450 -4.30 -13.90 -3.96
C THR A 450 -5.34 -12.79 -4.17
N PRO A 451 -5.01 -11.68 -4.85
CA PRO A 451 -6.00 -10.67 -5.22
C PRO A 451 -7.01 -11.23 -6.23
N THR A 452 -8.29 -11.21 -5.89
CA THR A 452 -9.37 -11.74 -6.74
C THR A 452 -10.49 -10.72 -6.96
N VAL A 453 -11.45 -11.06 -7.81
CA VAL A 453 -12.79 -10.49 -7.80
C VAL A 453 -13.76 -11.58 -7.37
N ALA A 454 -14.48 -11.32 -6.28
CA ALA A 454 -15.58 -12.17 -5.85
C ALA A 454 -16.85 -11.76 -6.60
N TYR A 455 -17.51 -12.74 -7.21
CA TYR A 455 -18.83 -12.64 -7.79
C TYR A 455 -19.81 -13.36 -6.87
N LEU A 456 -20.80 -12.62 -6.37
CA LEU A 456 -21.82 -13.15 -5.49
C LEU A 456 -23.08 -13.48 -6.30
N GLY A 457 -23.41 -14.76 -6.36
CA GLY A 457 -24.66 -15.28 -6.91
C GLY A 457 -25.56 -15.86 -5.83
N THR A 458 -26.75 -16.28 -6.24
CA THR A 458 -27.68 -17.06 -5.40
C THR A 458 -28.14 -18.28 -6.18
N SER A 459 -28.20 -19.44 -5.51
CA SER A 459 -28.75 -20.66 -6.07
C SER A 459 -29.56 -21.41 -5.01
N LYS A 460 -30.80 -21.78 -5.34
CA LYS A 460 -31.75 -22.43 -4.41
C LYS A 460 -31.88 -21.66 -3.08
N GLY A 461 -31.86 -20.32 -3.14
CA GLY A 461 -31.93 -19.44 -1.97
C GLY A 461 -30.66 -19.35 -1.12
N ARG A 462 -29.57 -20.04 -1.49
CA ARG A 462 -28.28 -20.00 -0.79
C ARG A 462 -27.28 -19.11 -1.54
N PRO A 463 -26.48 -18.27 -0.86
CA PRO A 463 -25.44 -17.49 -1.51
C PRO A 463 -24.36 -18.41 -2.06
N PHE A 464 -23.79 -18.04 -3.21
CA PHE A 464 -22.70 -18.75 -3.85
C PHE A 464 -21.66 -17.76 -4.34
N VAL A 465 -20.39 -18.01 -4.10
CA VAL A 465 -19.28 -17.14 -4.48
C VAL A 465 -18.43 -17.84 -5.52
N ALA A 466 -18.11 -17.12 -6.59
CA ALA A 466 -17.05 -17.49 -7.53
C ALA A 466 -16.00 -16.38 -7.52
N GLN A 467 -14.75 -16.73 -7.24
CA GLN A 467 -13.63 -15.81 -7.21
C GLN A 467 -12.72 -16.08 -8.39
N PHE A 468 -12.42 -15.01 -9.12
CA PHE A 468 -11.50 -15.06 -10.26
C PHE A 468 -10.25 -14.24 -9.94
N ASP A 469 -9.10 -14.77 -10.32
CA ASP A 469 -7.82 -14.09 -10.23
C ASP A 469 -7.93 -12.73 -10.92
N ARG A 470 -7.47 -11.68 -10.24
CA ARG A 470 -7.62 -10.34 -10.75
C ARG A 470 -6.79 -10.10 -12.01
N GLY A 471 -5.60 -10.68 -12.08
CA GLY A 471 -4.63 -10.44 -13.16
C GLY A 471 -4.96 -11.13 -14.47
N ASN A 472 -5.44 -12.37 -14.41
CA ASN A 472 -5.66 -13.20 -15.60
C ASN A 472 -7.12 -13.69 -15.78
N GLY A 473 -7.99 -13.45 -14.80
CA GLY A 473 -9.40 -13.84 -14.85
C GLY A 473 -9.65 -15.34 -14.68
N GLN A 474 -8.67 -16.14 -14.24
CA GLN A 474 -8.84 -17.59 -14.00
C GLN A 474 -9.64 -17.85 -12.73
N LEU A 475 -10.35 -18.98 -12.68
CA LEU A 475 -11.10 -19.36 -11.49
C LEU A 475 -10.14 -19.78 -10.35
N VAL A 476 -10.18 -19.05 -9.23
CA VAL A 476 -9.35 -19.30 -8.04
C VAL A 476 -10.12 -20.11 -7.00
N ALA A 477 -11.37 -19.72 -6.74
CA ALA A 477 -12.21 -20.39 -5.76
C ALA A 477 -13.69 -20.35 -6.16
N ALA A 478 -14.44 -21.37 -5.76
CA ALA A 478 -15.89 -21.38 -5.82
C ALA A 478 -16.42 -22.09 -4.59
N TYR A 479 -17.40 -21.53 -3.89
CA TYR A 479 -17.91 -22.09 -2.63
C TYR A 479 -19.23 -21.45 -2.21
N GLY A 480 -19.93 -22.11 -1.27
CA GLY A 480 -20.99 -21.47 -0.49
C GLY A 480 -20.37 -20.71 0.68
N PRO A 481 -20.37 -19.37 0.70
CA PRO A 481 -19.83 -18.60 1.83
C PRO A 481 -20.65 -18.83 3.11
N SER A 482 -20.02 -18.55 4.25
CA SER A 482 -20.77 -18.44 5.51
C SER A 482 -21.77 -17.28 5.45
N LYS A 483 -22.74 -17.24 6.39
CA LYS A 483 -23.69 -16.13 6.47
C LYS A 483 -22.97 -14.78 6.63
N ASP A 484 -22.01 -14.71 7.55
CA ASP A 484 -21.28 -13.48 7.87
C ASP A 484 -20.44 -12.99 6.67
N GLU A 485 -19.79 -13.93 5.96
CA GLU A 485 -19.03 -13.60 4.75
C GLU A 485 -19.94 -13.15 3.60
N ALA A 486 -21.09 -13.79 3.40
CA ALA A 486 -22.07 -13.36 2.41
C ALA A 486 -22.61 -11.96 2.74
N ASP A 487 -22.87 -11.67 4.01
CA ASP A 487 -23.31 -10.35 4.48
C ASP A 487 -22.20 -9.29 4.28
N ALA A 488 -20.93 -9.64 4.52
CA ALA A 488 -19.78 -8.78 4.22
C ALA A 488 -19.62 -8.50 2.72
N LEU A 489 -19.76 -9.51 1.87
CA LEU A 489 -19.71 -9.34 0.40
C LEU A 489 -20.85 -8.46 -0.10
N ARG A 490 -22.08 -8.64 0.41
CA ARG A 490 -23.22 -7.79 0.05
C ARG A 490 -22.98 -6.33 0.46
N ALA A 491 -22.47 -6.10 1.66
CA ALA A 491 -22.12 -4.75 2.13
C ALA A 491 -21.05 -4.11 1.22
N ALA A 492 -20.01 -4.88 0.86
CA ALA A 492 -18.95 -4.40 -0.01
C ALA A 492 -19.42 -4.15 -1.45
N ILE A 493 -20.38 -4.93 -1.96
CA ILE A 493 -21.02 -4.71 -3.26
C ILE A 493 -21.92 -3.46 -3.23
N ALA A 494 -22.70 -3.28 -2.16
CA ALA A 494 -23.60 -2.13 -2.00
C ALA A 494 -22.87 -0.80 -1.80
N ALA A 495 -21.61 -0.83 -1.33
CA ALA A 495 -20.75 0.33 -1.17
C ALA A 495 -20.07 0.80 -2.49
N ARG A 496 -20.32 0.13 -3.62
CA ARG A 496 -19.82 0.51 -4.95
C ARG A 496 -20.82 1.38 -5.69
#